data_AF-A0A0D2TY41-F1
#
_entry.id   AF-A0A0D2TY41-F1
#
_cell.length_a   1.000
_cell.length_b   1.000
_cell.length_c   1.000
_cell.angle_alpha   90.00
_cell.angle_beta   90.00
_cell.angle_gamma   90.00
#
_symmetry.space_group_name_H-M   'P 1'
#
loop_
_entity.id
_entity.type
_entity.pdbx_description
1 polymer ?
#
loop_
_entity_poly.entity_id
_entity_poly.type
_entity_poly.pdbx_seq_one_letter_code
_entity_poly.pdbx_strand_id
1 'polypeptide(L)'
;VHISSPIFWICNGSTCFCFNVTAKLCLPNYILFTSSARMLSLFSCFPSIPSSIPKESLPPMLLDSNSSFTKNFSDDSGSLKHFNGVLINSFEELEKEPLEMLASGNLTKGLPLVFPLGPFLPLELERISLLAPLKWLENQEESSVVYVSFGSRTSMSKEQIRELGYGLVLSRCKFLWVVKSKVVDKEEEEGLDEILGHQLMKNIENNGLVVKEWVDQWQILSQKAVGGFISHCGWNSVVEAAWHGIPVLGWPQQGDQMINAEVIEAGG
;
A
#
# COMPACT_ATOMS: atom_id res chain seq x y z
N VAL A 1 23.64 -19.73 -26.44
CA VAL A 1 23.75 -18.57 -25.53
C VAL A 1 23.43 -19.07 -24.14
N HIS A 2 24.44 -19.34 -23.32
CA HIS A 2 24.22 -19.65 -21.91
C HIS A 2 23.71 -18.38 -21.24
N ILE A 3 22.43 -18.34 -20.90
CA ILE A 3 21.91 -17.35 -19.94
C ILE A 3 22.34 -17.86 -18.57
N SER A 4 23.59 -17.62 -18.21
CA SER A 4 24.06 -17.70 -16.83
C SER A 4 23.61 -16.42 -16.12
N SER A 5 22.30 -16.21 -16.03
CA SER A 5 21.76 -15.22 -15.11
C SER A 5 22.12 -15.71 -13.69
N PRO A 6 22.69 -14.85 -12.83
CA PRO A 6 22.87 -15.23 -11.44
C PRO A 6 21.50 -15.61 -10.86
N ILE A 7 21.39 -16.83 -10.34
CA ILE A 7 20.18 -17.29 -9.64
C ILE A 7 20.23 -16.69 -8.25
N PHE A 8 19.27 -15.83 -7.93
CA PHE A 8 19.08 -15.27 -6.60
C PHE A 8 17.68 -15.57 -6.10
N TRP A 9 17.52 -15.65 -4.79
CA TRP A 9 16.23 -15.86 -4.14
C TRP A 9 15.66 -14.52 -3.65
N ILE A 10 14.37 -14.29 -3.86
CA ILE A 10 13.63 -13.17 -3.24
C ILE A 10 12.59 -13.77 -2.29
N CYS A 11 12.61 -13.36 -1.02
CA CYS A 11 11.52 -13.67 -0.08
C CYS A 11 10.68 -12.41 0.22
N ASN A 12 9.39 -12.61 0.48
CA ASN A 12 8.53 -11.62 1.14
C ASN A 12 8.60 -11.84 2.67
N GLY A 13 8.29 -10.82 3.47
CA GLY A 13 8.56 -10.71 4.91
C GLY A 13 8.33 -11.94 5.79
N SER A 14 9.03 -11.93 6.93
CA SER A 14 8.97 -12.87 8.07
C SER A 14 9.32 -14.33 7.76
N THR A 15 10.52 -14.63 7.26
CA THR A 15 11.00 -16.03 7.24
C THR A 15 12.50 -16.17 7.49
N CYS A 16 12.88 -16.22 8.77
CA CYS A 16 14.17 -16.80 9.20
C CYS A 16 14.42 -18.21 8.62
N PHE A 17 13.36 -18.90 8.19
CA PHE A 17 13.41 -20.22 7.56
C PHE A 17 14.12 -20.25 6.20
N CYS A 18 14.05 -19.18 5.41
CA CYS A 18 14.66 -19.16 4.07
C CYS A 18 16.19 -19.14 4.15
N PHE A 19 16.79 -18.52 5.18
CA PHE A 19 18.24 -18.39 5.31
C PHE A 19 18.96 -19.73 5.34
N ASN A 20 18.44 -20.69 6.10
CA ASN A 20 19.08 -22.00 6.22
C ASN A 20 19.10 -22.76 4.89
N VAL A 21 18.10 -22.54 4.04
CA VAL A 21 18.01 -23.15 2.72
C VAL A 21 18.94 -22.43 1.74
N THR A 22 18.86 -21.11 1.64
CA THR A 22 19.70 -20.34 0.71
C THR A 22 21.18 -20.45 1.05
N ALA A 23 21.54 -20.48 2.35
CA ALA A 23 22.91 -20.69 2.80
C ALA A 23 23.44 -22.07 2.44
N LYS A 24 22.65 -23.14 2.61
CA LYS A 24 23.04 -24.51 2.20
C LYS A 24 23.24 -24.63 0.69
N LEU A 25 22.50 -23.84 -0.09
CA LEU A 25 22.57 -23.82 -1.55
C LEU A 25 23.56 -22.79 -2.10
N CYS A 26 24.25 -22.03 -1.24
CA CYS A 26 25.15 -20.94 -1.62
C CYS A 26 24.50 -19.92 -2.57
N LEU A 27 23.21 -19.64 -2.39
CA LEU A 27 22.46 -18.69 -3.22
C LEU A 27 22.39 -17.31 -2.56
N PRO A 28 22.65 -16.21 -3.31
CA PRO A 28 22.34 -14.86 -2.84
C PRO A 28 20.85 -14.73 -2.49
N ASN A 29 20.56 -14.14 -1.34
CA ASN A 29 19.23 -13.98 -0.80
C ASN A 29 18.89 -12.50 -0.62
N TYR A 30 17.85 -12.04 -1.30
CA TYR A 30 17.34 -10.69 -1.22
C TYR A 30 15.96 -10.71 -0.56
N ILE A 31 15.63 -9.66 0.18
CA ILE A 31 14.29 -9.48 0.73
C ILE A 31 13.56 -8.41 -0.07
N LEU A 32 12.32 -8.69 -0.46
CA LEU A 32 11.42 -7.65 -0.93
C LEU A 32 10.70 -7.03 0.27
N PHE A 33 10.99 -5.77 0.54
CA PHE A 33 10.28 -4.98 1.54
C PHE A 33 9.09 -4.28 0.88
N THR A 34 7.87 -4.65 1.28
CA THR A 34 6.62 -4.24 0.60
C THR A 34 5.98 -2.97 1.16
N SER A 35 6.74 -2.18 1.91
CA SER A 35 6.32 -0.92 2.51
C SER A 35 7.30 0.20 2.12
N SER A 36 7.10 1.40 2.64
CA SER A 36 7.91 2.60 2.35
C SER A 36 9.35 2.49 2.85
N ALA A 37 10.27 3.26 2.24
CA ALA A 37 11.64 3.42 2.71
C ALA A 37 11.65 4.08 4.09
N ARG A 38 10.68 4.96 4.36
CA ARG A 38 10.44 5.50 5.70
C ARG A 38 10.12 4.40 6.71
N MET A 39 9.22 3.46 6.37
CA MET A 39 8.92 2.32 7.22
C MET A 39 10.11 1.35 7.35
N LEU A 40 10.88 1.14 6.28
CA LEU A 40 12.12 0.34 6.33
C LEU A 40 13.16 0.95 7.27
N SER A 41 13.26 2.28 7.29
CA SER A 41 14.14 3.00 8.21
C SER A 41 13.76 2.72 9.66
N LEU A 42 12.47 2.86 9.99
CA LEU A 42 11.94 2.51 11.31
C LEU A 42 12.20 1.03 11.65
N PHE A 43 11.86 0.13 10.73
CA PHE A 43 12.03 -1.31 10.90
C PHE A 43 13.50 -1.65 11.17
N SER A 44 14.43 -1.08 10.40
CA SER A 44 15.87 -1.37 10.52
C SER A 44 16.48 -0.97 11.86
N CYS A 45 15.94 0.03 12.55
CA CYS A 45 16.46 0.53 13.82
C CYS A 45 15.76 -0.08 15.04
N PHE A 46 14.67 -0.85 14.85
CA PHE A 46 13.91 -1.45 15.94
C PHE A 46 14.70 -2.52 16.71
N PRO A 47 14.58 -2.61 18.05
CA PRO A 47 13.79 -1.78 18.97
C PRO A 47 14.50 -0.49 19.41
N SER A 48 15.70 -0.22 18.90
CA SER A 48 16.52 0.96 19.23
C SER A 48 16.08 2.21 18.46
N ILE A 49 14.77 2.51 18.47
CA ILE A 49 14.20 3.64 17.73
C ILE A 49 14.81 4.95 18.26
N PRO A 50 15.35 5.84 17.39
CA PRO A 50 15.84 7.15 17.79
C PRO A 50 14.77 7.98 18.51
N SER A 51 15.15 8.70 19.57
CA SER A 51 14.20 9.54 20.34
C SER A 51 13.62 10.71 19.56
N SER A 52 14.15 11.00 18.37
CA SER A 52 13.63 12.01 17.44
C SER A 52 12.37 11.57 16.70
N ILE A 53 12.04 10.27 16.69
CA ILE A 53 10.81 9.76 16.08
C ILE A 53 9.69 9.81 17.13
N PRO A 54 8.62 10.60 16.91
CA PRO A 54 7.48 10.66 17.83
C PRO A 54 6.85 9.27 18.00
N LYS A 55 6.38 8.94 19.21
CA LYS A 55 5.70 7.67 19.46
C LYS A 55 4.37 7.58 18.71
N GLU A 56 3.78 8.73 18.42
CA GLU A 56 2.54 8.91 17.69
C GLU A 56 2.66 8.48 16.22
N SER A 57 3.87 8.58 15.65
CA SER A 57 4.17 8.11 14.28
C SER A 57 4.42 6.60 14.23
N LEU A 58 4.51 5.91 15.38
CA LEU A 58 4.69 4.46 15.41
C LEU A 58 3.35 3.75 15.20
N PRO A 59 3.31 2.66 14.41
CA PRO A 59 2.16 1.77 14.36
C PRO A 59 1.73 1.37 15.79
N PRO A 60 0.44 1.56 16.17
CA PRO A 60 -0.02 1.31 17.54
C PRO A 60 0.30 -0.10 18.06
N MET A 61 0.35 -1.08 17.17
CA MET A 61 0.71 -2.47 17.49
C MET A 61 2.14 -2.63 18.02
N LEU A 62 3.05 -1.70 17.70
CA LEU A 62 4.44 -1.69 18.17
C LEU A 62 4.60 -1.04 19.55
N LEU A 63 3.56 -0.37 20.07
CA LEU A 63 3.59 0.29 21.37
C LEU A 63 3.47 -0.71 22.54
N ASP A 64 2.86 -1.88 22.29
CA ASP A 64 2.84 -2.98 23.25
C ASP A 64 4.08 -3.87 23.06
N SER A 65 5.09 -3.68 23.92
CA SER A 65 6.34 -4.45 23.90
C SER A 65 6.15 -5.94 24.20
N ASN A 66 5.02 -6.33 24.80
CA ASN A 66 4.76 -7.73 25.17
C ASN A 66 4.06 -8.52 24.06
N SER A 67 3.50 -7.82 23.07
CA SER A 67 2.77 -8.44 21.97
C SER A 67 3.67 -9.34 21.13
N SER A 68 3.12 -10.44 20.60
CA SER A 68 3.84 -11.31 19.66
C SER A 68 4.25 -10.56 18.39
N PHE A 69 3.46 -9.57 17.98
CA PHE A 69 3.77 -8.74 16.82
C PHE A 69 5.07 -7.94 17.03
N THR A 70 5.21 -7.26 18.17
CA THR A 70 6.42 -6.47 18.48
C THR A 70 7.67 -7.35 18.60
N LYS A 71 7.54 -8.54 19.18
CA LYS A 71 8.64 -9.52 19.26
C LYS A 71 9.07 -9.99 17.87
N ASN A 72 8.12 -10.43 17.05
CA ASN A 72 8.39 -10.85 15.68
C ASN A 72 9.00 -9.70 14.85
N PHE A 73 8.49 -8.48 15.01
CA PHE A 73 9.02 -7.31 14.32
C PHE A 73 10.48 -7.03 14.71
N SER A 74 10.82 -7.18 15.99
CA SER A 74 12.21 -7.07 16.47
C SER A 74 13.10 -8.19 15.93
N ASP A 75 12.63 -9.43 15.92
CA ASP A 75 13.40 -10.58 15.46
C ASP A 75 13.65 -10.51 13.94
N ASP A 76 12.63 -10.12 13.17
CA ASP A 76 12.72 -9.92 11.73
C ASP A 76 13.64 -8.73 11.39
N SER A 77 13.56 -7.64 12.15
CA SER A 77 14.47 -6.48 12.01
C SER A 77 15.92 -6.90 12.20
N GLY A 78 16.21 -7.63 13.29
CA GLY A 78 17.55 -8.14 13.59
C GLY A 78 18.09 -9.11 12.54
N SER A 79 17.21 -9.68 11.72
CA SER A 79 17.54 -10.63 10.65
C SER A 79 17.91 -9.96 9.33
N LEU A 80 17.65 -8.66 9.15
CA LEU A 80 17.96 -7.93 7.91
C LEU A 80 19.42 -8.07 7.47
N LYS A 81 20.35 -8.08 8.43
CA LYS A 81 21.80 -8.24 8.20
C LYS A 81 22.21 -9.55 7.55
N HIS A 82 21.30 -10.53 7.48
CA HIS A 82 21.55 -11.83 6.87
C HIS A 82 21.19 -11.88 5.38
N PHE A 83 20.52 -10.85 4.85
CA PHE A 83 20.26 -10.72 3.42
C PHE A 83 21.43 -10.04 2.70
N ASN A 84 21.57 -10.33 1.40
CA ASN A 84 22.54 -9.68 0.51
C ASN A 84 22.07 -8.30 0.04
N GLY A 85 20.77 -8.02 0.12
CA GLY A 85 20.17 -6.76 -0.28
C GLY A 85 18.69 -6.69 0.07
N VAL A 86 18.17 -5.47 0.17
CA VAL A 86 16.75 -5.19 0.35
C VAL A 86 16.25 -4.54 -0.93
N LEU A 87 15.25 -5.14 -1.55
CA LEU A 87 14.53 -4.56 -2.68
C LEU A 87 13.32 -3.82 -2.16
N ILE A 88 13.03 -2.63 -2.68
CA ILE A 88 11.87 -1.85 -2.27
C ILE A 88 11.14 -1.27 -3.48
N ASN A 89 9.81 -1.28 -3.42
CA ASN A 89 8.95 -0.63 -4.41
C ASN A 89 8.87 0.86 -4.12
N SER A 90 9.96 1.59 -4.32
CA SER A 90 10.05 3.05 -4.11
C SER A 90 11.08 3.65 -5.08
N PHE A 91 11.12 4.97 -5.17
CA PHE A 91 12.03 5.72 -6.03
C PHE A 91 12.42 7.06 -5.40
N GLU A 92 13.53 7.63 -5.87
CA GLU A 92 14.20 8.79 -5.24
C GLU A 92 13.29 10.01 -5.13
N GLU A 93 12.52 10.31 -6.17
CA GLU A 93 11.63 11.47 -6.21
C GLU A 93 10.48 11.36 -5.19
N LEU A 94 10.11 10.15 -4.77
CA LEU A 94 9.06 9.92 -3.77
C LEU A 94 9.60 9.89 -2.33
N GLU A 95 10.79 9.32 -2.11
CA GLU A 95 11.34 9.07 -0.76
C GLU A 95 12.83 9.41 -0.62
N LYS A 96 13.27 10.55 -1.17
CA LYS A 96 14.67 10.98 -1.14
C LYS A 96 15.34 10.87 0.23
N GLU A 97 14.80 11.55 1.25
CA GLU A 97 15.42 11.59 2.57
C GLU A 97 15.55 10.18 3.21
N PRO A 98 14.48 9.36 3.28
CA PRO A 98 14.61 7.98 3.76
C PRO A 98 15.62 7.13 2.98
N LEU A 99 15.66 7.25 1.65
CA LEU A 99 16.57 6.48 0.80
C LEU A 99 18.03 6.89 1.01
N GLU A 100 18.34 8.19 1.08
CA GLU A 100 19.67 8.69 1.40
C GLU A 100 20.12 8.23 2.79
N MET A 101 19.22 8.26 3.77
CA MET A 101 19.49 7.82 5.14
C MET A 101 19.83 6.32 5.20
N LEU A 102 19.07 5.48 4.49
CA LEU A 102 19.35 4.04 4.37
C LEU A 102 20.66 3.77 3.65
N ALA A 103 20.95 4.51 2.57
CA ALA A 103 22.18 4.36 1.78
C ALA A 103 23.45 4.78 2.57
N SER A 104 23.32 5.73 3.50
CA SER A 104 24.44 6.20 4.33
C SER A 104 25.02 5.12 5.26
N GLY A 105 24.26 4.07 5.57
CA GLY A 105 24.65 3.02 6.51
C GLY A 105 24.71 3.46 7.98
N ASN A 106 24.27 4.68 8.29
CA ASN A 106 24.37 5.26 9.64
C ASN A 106 23.24 4.84 10.58
N LEU A 107 22.14 4.28 10.06
CA LEU A 107 20.98 3.87 10.87
C LEU A 107 21.27 2.65 11.73
N THR A 108 21.68 1.57 11.05
CA THR A 108 21.89 0.26 11.69
C THR A 108 23.12 -0.39 11.11
N LYS A 109 24.05 -0.75 12.00
CA LYS A 109 25.28 -1.43 11.62
C LYS A 109 24.96 -2.77 10.96
N GLY A 110 25.47 -2.97 9.74
CA GLY A 110 25.29 -4.22 9.00
C GLY A 110 23.97 -4.32 8.24
N LEU A 111 23.24 -3.22 8.07
CA LEU A 111 22.14 -3.15 7.10
C LEU A 111 22.70 -3.42 5.69
N PRO A 112 22.11 -4.34 4.90
CA PRO A 112 22.53 -4.57 3.53
C PRO A 112 22.11 -3.40 2.62
N LEU A 113 22.65 -3.37 1.40
CA LEU A 113 22.29 -2.35 0.41
C LEU A 113 20.79 -2.39 0.11
N VAL A 114 20.18 -1.21 0.05
CA VAL A 114 18.78 -1.02 -0.32
C VAL A 114 18.72 -0.61 -1.80
N PHE A 115 17.87 -1.30 -2.56
CA PHE A 115 17.67 -1.10 -3.99
C PHE A 115 16.24 -0.58 -4.22
N PRO A 116 16.06 0.75 -4.43
CA PRO A 116 14.79 1.30 -4.88
C PRO A 116 14.56 0.92 -6.34
N LEU A 117 13.62 0.01 -6.57
CA LEU A 117 13.33 -0.56 -7.89
C LEU A 117 11.92 -0.20 -8.38
N GLY A 118 11.24 0.73 -7.70
CA GLY A 118 9.87 1.12 -8.00
C GLY A 118 9.74 2.14 -9.15
N PRO A 119 8.51 2.34 -9.66
CA PRO A 119 7.33 1.54 -9.33
C PRO A 119 7.36 0.17 -10.02
N PHE A 120 6.92 -0.87 -9.30
CA PHE A 120 6.62 -2.16 -9.93
C PHE A 120 5.36 -2.05 -10.76
N LEU A 121 5.48 -2.37 -12.04
CA LEU A 121 4.35 -2.35 -12.96
C LEU A 121 3.45 -3.57 -12.71
N PRO A 122 2.12 -3.41 -12.85
CA PRO A 122 1.19 -4.52 -12.75
C PRO A 122 1.44 -5.56 -13.84
N LEU A 123 1.10 -6.81 -13.53
CA LEU A 123 1.25 -7.93 -14.46
C LEU A 123 0.16 -7.85 -15.54
N GLU A 124 0.43 -8.33 -16.76
CA GLU A 124 -0.56 -8.34 -17.85
C GLU A 124 -1.85 -9.12 -17.50
N LEU A 125 -1.77 -10.10 -16.59
CA LEU A 125 -2.91 -10.84 -16.05
C LEU A 125 -3.87 -9.98 -15.21
N GLU A 126 -3.38 -8.91 -14.59
CA GLU A 126 -4.20 -7.97 -13.82
C GLU A 126 -5.09 -7.11 -14.73
N ARG A 127 -4.80 -7.08 -16.03
CA ARG A 127 -5.57 -6.30 -17.03
C ARG A 127 -6.91 -6.92 -17.44
N ILE A 128 -7.25 -8.11 -16.93
CA ILE A 128 -8.56 -8.76 -17.18
C ILE A 128 -9.64 -8.15 -16.25
N SER A 129 -9.57 -6.83 -16.03
CA SER A 129 -10.54 -6.08 -15.25
C SER A 129 -11.88 -5.98 -15.97
N LEU A 130 -12.96 -5.83 -15.20
CA LEU A 130 -14.28 -5.53 -15.75
C LEU A 130 -14.21 -4.27 -16.62
N LEU A 131 -14.71 -4.39 -17.86
CA LEU A 131 -14.80 -3.26 -18.78
C LEU A 131 -15.76 -2.16 -18.29
N ALA A 132 -16.62 -2.44 -17.30
CA ALA A 132 -17.69 -1.53 -16.90
C ALA A 132 -17.19 -0.26 -16.18
N PRO A 133 -16.34 -0.32 -15.13
CA PRO A 133 -15.78 0.89 -14.51
C PRO A 133 -14.96 1.75 -15.48
N LEU A 134 -14.16 1.11 -16.34
CA LEU A 134 -13.34 1.81 -17.33
C LEU A 134 -14.22 2.54 -18.36
N LYS A 135 -15.23 1.87 -18.93
CA LYS A 135 -16.19 2.51 -19.83
C LYS A 135 -16.96 3.65 -19.15
N TRP A 136 -17.27 3.52 -17.87
CA TRP A 136 -17.93 4.60 -17.14
C TRP A 136 -17.02 5.82 -17.03
N LEU A 137 -15.72 5.62 -16.73
CA LEU A 137 -14.71 6.68 -16.67
C LEU A 137 -14.47 7.36 -18.02
N GLU A 138 -14.47 6.61 -19.13
CA GLU A 138 -14.33 7.15 -20.49
C GLU A 138 -15.40 8.20 -20.85
N ASN A 139 -16.56 8.15 -20.19
CA ASN A 139 -17.67 9.09 -20.41
C ASN A 139 -17.66 10.30 -19.46
N GLN A 140 -16.63 10.46 -18.63
CA GLN A 140 -16.51 11.57 -17.70
C GLN A 140 -15.55 12.65 -18.23
N GLU A 141 -15.71 13.87 -17.70
CA GLU A 141 -14.78 14.96 -18.00
C GLU A 141 -13.41 14.71 -17.36
N GLU A 142 -12.36 15.28 -17.95
CA GLU A 142 -11.00 15.17 -17.44
C GLU A 142 -10.90 15.71 -16.00
N SER A 143 -10.19 14.96 -15.15
CA SER A 143 -9.99 15.26 -13.72
C SER A 143 -11.27 15.54 -12.92
N SER A 144 -12.42 14.99 -13.34
CA SER A 144 -13.73 15.23 -12.70
C SER A 144 -14.15 14.16 -11.68
N VAL A 145 -13.44 13.02 -11.64
CA VAL A 145 -13.79 11.85 -10.83
C VAL A 145 -12.81 11.66 -9.68
N VAL A 146 -13.35 11.45 -8.48
CA VAL A 146 -12.60 10.97 -7.32
C VAL A 146 -12.66 9.45 -7.29
N TYR A 147 -11.52 8.78 -7.38
CA TYR A 147 -11.42 7.34 -7.12
C TYR A 147 -11.36 7.09 -5.61
N VAL A 148 -12.04 6.06 -5.11
CA VAL A 148 -12.09 5.73 -3.68
C VAL A 148 -11.82 4.24 -3.49
N SER A 149 -10.78 3.91 -2.73
CA SER A 149 -10.42 2.53 -2.41
C SER A 149 -9.66 2.43 -1.09
N PHE A 150 -10.12 1.55 -0.22
CA PHE A 150 -9.47 1.26 1.06
C PHE A 150 -8.60 0.00 1.00
N GLY A 151 -8.27 -0.46 -0.21
CA GLY A 151 -7.37 -1.59 -0.41
C GLY A 151 -8.03 -2.94 -0.17
N SER A 152 -7.20 -3.94 0.09
CA SER A 152 -7.60 -5.35 0.09
C SER A 152 -7.70 -5.93 1.51
N ARG A 153 -6.95 -5.37 2.46
CA ARG A 153 -6.78 -5.93 3.82
C ARG A 153 -7.46 -5.12 4.92
N THR A 154 -8.13 -4.03 4.59
CA THR A 154 -8.90 -3.27 5.57
C THR A 154 -10.39 -3.54 5.38
N SER A 155 -11.11 -3.61 6.50
CA SER A 155 -12.56 -3.66 6.51
C SER A 155 -13.06 -2.47 7.33
N MET A 156 -13.91 -1.65 6.72
CA MET A 156 -14.63 -0.60 7.43
C MET A 156 -15.92 -1.14 8.03
N SER A 157 -16.36 -0.56 9.14
CA SER A 157 -17.69 -0.88 9.65
C SER A 157 -18.77 -0.41 8.65
N LYS A 158 -19.96 -1.03 8.68
CA LYS A 158 -21.06 -0.63 7.79
C LYS A 158 -21.47 0.82 8.04
N GLU A 159 -21.38 1.28 9.28
CA GLU A 159 -21.63 2.67 9.67
C GLU A 159 -20.62 3.60 9.00
N GLN A 160 -19.32 3.31 9.08
CA GLN A 160 -18.29 4.10 8.41
C GLN A 160 -18.46 4.11 6.88
N ILE A 161 -18.81 2.97 6.29
CA ILE A 161 -19.10 2.86 4.86
C ILE A 161 -20.27 3.79 4.49
N ARG A 162 -21.37 3.76 5.25
CA ARG A 162 -22.54 4.63 4.98
C ARG A 162 -22.20 6.11 5.14
N GLU A 163 -21.49 6.49 6.20
CA GLU A 163 -21.06 7.88 6.41
C GLU A 163 -20.17 8.38 5.27
N LEU A 164 -19.22 7.57 4.81
CA LEU A 164 -18.42 7.87 3.62
C LEU A 164 -19.31 8.06 2.39
N GLY A 165 -20.26 7.15 2.16
CA GLY A 165 -21.20 7.26 1.04
C GLY A 165 -22.04 8.55 1.08
N TYR A 166 -22.54 8.95 2.25
CA TYR A 166 -23.24 10.23 2.42
C TYR A 166 -22.32 11.42 2.17
N GLY A 167 -21.09 11.38 2.69
CA GLY A 167 -20.08 12.41 2.44
C GLY A 167 -19.78 12.59 0.96
N LEU A 168 -19.62 11.49 0.23
CA LEU A 168 -19.41 11.50 -1.23
C LEU A 168 -20.59 12.14 -1.97
N VAL A 169 -21.83 11.74 -1.65
CA VAL A 169 -23.04 12.34 -2.24
C VAL A 169 -23.12 13.84 -1.95
N LEU A 170 -22.87 14.24 -0.70
CA LEU A 170 -22.93 15.65 -0.26
C LEU A 170 -21.83 16.51 -0.89
N SER A 171 -20.67 15.93 -1.20
CA SER A 171 -19.57 16.63 -1.87
C SER A 171 -19.94 17.10 -3.28
N ARG A 172 -20.93 16.44 -3.92
CA ARG A 172 -21.32 16.63 -5.33
C ARG A 172 -20.21 16.34 -6.35
N CYS A 173 -19.06 15.84 -5.91
CA CYS A 173 -18.03 15.33 -6.81
C CYS A 173 -18.53 14.06 -7.48
N LYS A 174 -18.07 13.80 -8.71
CA LYS A 174 -18.23 12.48 -9.30
C LYS A 174 -17.26 11.51 -8.64
N PHE A 175 -17.65 10.27 -8.44
CA PHE A 175 -16.77 9.29 -7.84
C PHE A 175 -16.93 7.88 -8.41
N LEU A 176 -15.83 7.14 -8.39
CA LEU A 176 -15.80 5.69 -8.56
C LEU A 176 -15.31 5.08 -7.24
N TRP A 177 -16.14 4.29 -6.59
CA TRP A 177 -15.84 3.73 -5.28
C TRP A 177 -15.88 2.21 -5.27
N VAL A 178 -14.77 1.61 -4.86
CA VAL A 178 -14.67 0.17 -4.58
C VAL A 178 -15.02 -0.08 -3.12
N VAL A 179 -16.17 -0.70 -2.88
CA VAL A 179 -16.66 -1.03 -1.54
C VAL A 179 -16.23 -2.44 -1.18
N LYS A 180 -15.63 -2.57 0.00
CA LYS A 180 -15.40 -3.86 0.67
C LYS A 180 -15.87 -3.77 2.11
N SER A 181 -16.72 -4.71 2.50
CA SER A 181 -17.20 -4.85 3.88
C SER A 181 -16.45 -5.93 4.66
N LYS A 182 -15.65 -6.75 3.96
CA LYS A 182 -14.78 -7.77 4.58
C LYS A 182 -13.37 -7.74 3.95
N VAL A 183 -12.42 -8.32 4.69
CA VAL A 183 -11.06 -8.58 4.22
C VAL A 183 -11.10 -9.67 3.13
N VAL A 184 -10.19 -9.62 2.15
CA VAL A 184 -10.10 -10.50 0.95
C VAL A 184 -10.31 -12.00 1.21
N ASP A 185 -9.98 -12.51 2.40
CA ASP A 185 -10.10 -13.93 2.75
C ASP A 185 -11.48 -14.34 3.29
N LYS A 186 -12.48 -13.43 3.26
CA LYS A 186 -13.85 -13.71 3.70
C LYS A 186 -14.81 -13.46 2.56
N GLU A 187 -15.61 -14.48 2.24
CA GLU A 187 -16.68 -14.35 1.25
C GLU A 187 -17.67 -13.24 1.66
N GLU A 188 -17.91 -12.32 0.73
CA GLU A 188 -18.89 -11.25 0.91
C GLU A 188 -20.22 -11.65 0.28
N GLU A 189 -21.08 -12.27 1.08
CA GLU A 189 -22.44 -12.65 0.66
C GLU A 189 -23.39 -11.44 0.55
N GLU A 190 -23.14 -10.36 1.30
CA GLU A 190 -24.04 -9.20 1.36
C GLU A 190 -23.92 -8.29 0.13
N GLY A 191 -25.05 -7.90 -0.45
CA GLY A 191 -25.10 -6.98 -1.59
C GLY A 191 -24.82 -5.52 -1.22
N LEU A 192 -24.56 -4.66 -2.22
CA LEU A 192 -24.36 -3.21 -2.01
C LEU A 192 -25.58 -2.55 -1.32
N ASP A 193 -26.79 -2.95 -1.70
CA ASP A 193 -28.02 -2.43 -1.08
C ASP A 193 -28.12 -2.75 0.42
N GLU A 194 -27.62 -3.90 0.86
CA GLU A 194 -27.63 -4.28 2.28
C GLU A 194 -26.58 -3.48 3.07
N ILE A 195 -25.42 -3.25 2.45
CA ILE A 195 -24.31 -2.51 3.05
C ILE A 195 -24.65 -1.01 3.12
N LEU A 196 -25.06 -0.40 2.01
CA LEU A 196 -25.26 1.04 1.88
C LEU A 196 -26.69 1.48 2.21
N GLY A 197 -27.67 0.60 2.01
CA GLY A 197 -29.09 0.93 2.10
C GLY A 197 -29.64 1.51 0.80
N HIS A 198 -30.86 1.13 0.43
CA HIS A 198 -31.51 1.53 -0.82
C HIS A 198 -31.55 3.05 -1.05
N GLN A 199 -31.80 3.83 -0.01
CA GLN A 199 -31.89 5.29 -0.15
C GLN A 199 -30.54 5.91 -0.53
N LEU A 200 -29.45 5.41 0.06
CA LEU A 200 -28.11 5.88 -0.26
C LEU A 200 -27.70 5.43 -1.67
N MET A 201 -27.96 4.16 -2.03
CA MET A 201 -27.71 3.65 -3.39
C MET A 201 -28.38 4.52 -4.47
N LYS A 202 -29.66 4.84 -4.30
CA LYS A 202 -30.39 5.72 -5.22
C LYS A 202 -29.78 7.13 -5.33
N ASN A 203 -29.23 7.65 -4.24
CA ASN A 203 -28.58 8.96 -4.26
C ASN A 203 -27.24 8.90 -5.01
N ILE A 204 -26.48 7.81 -4.83
CA ILE A 204 -25.19 7.55 -5.47
C ILE A 204 -25.33 7.45 -7.00
N GLU A 205 -26.37 6.80 -7.52
CA GLU A 205 -26.59 6.61 -8.96
C GLU A 205 -26.58 7.91 -9.78
N ASN A 206 -26.87 9.05 -9.15
CA ASN A 206 -26.85 10.35 -9.82
C ASN A 206 -25.43 10.91 -10.00
N ASN A 207 -24.50 10.54 -9.11
CA ASN A 207 -23.21 11.21 -8.95
C ASN A 207 -22.01 10.26 -9.06
N GLY A 208 -22.18 8.93 -9.01
CA GLY A 208 -21.03 8.03 -9.00
C GLY A 208 -21.35 6.58 -9.37
N LEU A 209 -20.28 5.81 -9.45
CA LEU A 209 -20.32 4.36 -9.66
C LEU A 209 -19.73 3.67 -8.43
N VAL A 210 -20.44 2.65 -7.94
CA VAL A 210 -19.99 1.81 -6.83
C VAL A 210 -19.88 0.38 -7.29
N VAL A 211 -18.77 -0.27 -6.97
CA VAL A 211 -18.49 -1.67 -7.30
C VAL A 211 -17.99 -2.42 -6.07
N LYS A 212 -18.23 -3.73 -6.01
CA LYS A 212 -17.66 -4.61 -4.97
C LYS A 212 -16.49 -5.43 -5.49
N GLU A 213 -16.52 -5.69 -6.79
CA GLU A 213 -15.55 -6.51 -7.46
C GLU A 213 -14.18 -5.84 -7.44
N TRP A 214 -13.16 -6.68 -7.55
CA TRP A 214 -11.81 -6.20 -7.75
C TRP A 214 -11.72 -5.41 -9.06
N VAL A 215 -11.00 -4.30 -9.02
CA VAL A 215 -10.69 -3.46 -10.20
C VAL A 215 -9.19 -3.39 -10.39
N ASP A 216 -8.75 -3.24 -11.63
CA ASP A 216 -7.36 -2.94 -11.94
C ASP A 216 -7.09 -1.48 -11.57
N GLN A 217 -6.66 -1.27 -10.33
CA GLN A 217 -6.44 0.05 -9.74
C GLN A 217 -5.46 0.88 -10.57
N TRP A 218 -4.40 0.25 -11.10
CA TRP A 218 -3.45 0.91 -11.99
C TRP A 218 -4.15 1.48 -13.22
N GLN A 219 -4.99 0.68 -13.90
CA GLN A 219 -5.75 1.16 -15.05
C GLN A 219 -6.73 2.26 -14.68
N ILE A 220 -7.41 2.17 -13.53
CA ILE A 220 -8.31 3.23 -13.04
C ILE A 220 -7.54 4.54 -12.84
N LEU A 221 -6.43 4.52 -12.10
CA LEU A 221 -5.61 5.70 -11.83
C LEU A 221 -4.99 6.30 -13.09
N SER A 222 -4.78 5.49 -14.13
CA SER A 222 -4.30 5.97 -15.44
C SER A 222 -5.35 6.71 -16.29
N GLN A 223 -6.65 6.63 -15.91
CA GLN A 223 -7.71 7.29 -16.68
C GLN A 223 -7.68 8.80 -16.48
N LYS A 224 -7.77 9.56 -17.58
CA LYS A 224 -7.82 11.03 -17.57
C LYS A 224 -8.95 11.60 -16.72
N ALA A 225 -10.06 10.88 -16.61
CA ALA A 225 -11.20 11.29 -15.79
C ALA A 225 -10.87 11.37 -14.29
N VAL A 226 -9.91 10.58 -13.81
CA VAL A 226 -9.55 10.53 -12.38
C VAL A 226 -8.73 11.78 -12.03
N GLY A 227 -9.28 12.60 -11.14
CA GLY A 227 -8.64 13.83 -10.65
C GLY A 227 -8.17 13.77 -9.20
N GLY A 228 -8.51 12.70 -8.47
CA GLY A 228 -8.08 12.52 -7.08
C GLY A 228 -8.37 11.12 -6.58
N PHE A 229 -7.71 10.75 -5.49
CA PHE A 229 -7.79 9.41 -4.90
C PHE A 229 -7.96 9.48 -3.38
N ILE A 230 -9.07 8.95 -2.87
CA ILE A 230 -9.24 8.67 -1.44
C ILE A 230 -8.69 7.28 -1.16
N SER A 231 -7.62 7.20 -0.37
CA SER A 231 -6.84 5.98 -0.17
C SER A 231 -6.60 5.68 1.31
N HIS A 232 -6.59 4.39 1.66
CA HIS A 232 -6.07 3.89 2.93
C HIS A 232 -4.54 4.05 3.11
N CYS A 233 -3.81 4.58 2.13
CA CYS A 233 -2.35 4.76 2.17
C CYS A 233 -1.55 3.44 2.29
N GLY A 234 -2.08 2.32 1.80
CA GLY A 234 -1.27 1.12 1.57
C GLY A 234 -0.18 1.41 0.52
N TRP A 235 1.04 0.95 0.76
CA TRP A 235 2.21 1.43 0.01
C TRP A 235 2.13 1.23 -1.50
N ASN A 236 1.63 0.10 -1.98
CA ASN A 236 1.42 -0.11 -3.42
C ASN A 236 0.48 0.95 -3.99
N SER A 237 -0.65 1.22 -3.34
CA SER A 237 -1.60 2.25 -3.78
C SER A 237 -1.00 3.66 -3.78
N VAL A 238 -0.09 3.96 -2.86
CA VAL A 238 0.67 5.23 -2.82
C VAL A 238 1.57 5.35 -4.05
N VAL A 239 2.36 4.31 -4.32
CA VAL A 239 3.29 4.28 -5.45
C VAL A 239 2.56 4.38 -6.79
N GLU A 240 1.43 3.69 -6.94
CA GLU A 240 0.57 3.77 -8.13
C GLU A 240 0.01 5.19 -8.35
N ALA A 241 -0.47 5.83 -7.28
CA ALA A 241 -0.99 7.20 -7.34
C ALA A 241 0.11 8.21 -7.70
N ALA A 242 1.28 8.07 -7.07
CA ALA A 242 2.45 8.91 -7.35
C ALA A 242 2.90 8.77 -8.81
N TRP A 243 2.96 7.54 -9.33
CA TRP A 243 3.33 7.30 -10.74
C TRP A 243 2.38 7.98 -11.73
N HIS A 244 1.08 7.99 -11.43
CA HIS A 244 0.08 8.64 -12.28
C HIS A 244 -0.15 10.12 -11.97
N GLY A 245 0.55 10.68 -10.98
CA GLY A 245 0.40 12.08 -10.57
C GLY A 245 -0.99 12.41 -10.01
N ILE A 246 -1.64 11.44 -9.35
CA ILE A 246 -2.99 11.61 -8.79
C ILE A 246 -2.89 12.14 -7.36
N PRO A 247 -3.49 13.30 -7.04
CA PRO A 247 -3.55 13.81 -5.67
C PRO A 247 -4.27 12.83 -4.73
N VAL A 248 -3.72 12.62 -3.54
CA VAL A 248 -4.24 11.63 -2.59
C VAL A 248 -4.82 12.31 -1.35
N LEU A 249 -6.08 12.02 -1.04
CA LEU A 249 -6.65 12.23 0.28
C LEU A 249 -6.42 10.96 1.12
N GLY A 250 -5.40 11.01 1.97
CA GLY A 250 -5.01 9.90 2.82
C GLY A 250 -5.98 9.69 3.99
N TRP A 251 -6.50 8.48 4.13
CA TRP A 251 -7.29 8.04 5.28
C TRP A 251 -6.76 6.70 5.82
N PRO A 252 -5.58 6.72 6.47
CA PRO A 252 -4.94 5.52 6.99
C PRO A 252 -5.77 4.87 8.09
N GLN A 253 -5.75 3.54 8.16
CA GLN A 253 -6.57 2.74 9.07
C GLN A 253 -5.75 1.87 10.03
N GLN A 254 -4.66 1.27 9.58
CA GLN A 254 -3.86 0.35 10.39
C GLN A 254 -2.43 0.15 9.87
N GLY A 255 -1.58 -0.48 10.69
CA GLY A 255 -0.24 -0.89 10.30
C GLY A 255 0.66 0.29 9.95
N ASP A 256 1.32 0.19 8.79
CA ASP A 256 2.25 1.17 8.24
C ASP A 256 1.56 2.34 7.51
N GLN A 257 0.24 2.29 7.34
CA GLN A 257 -0.50 3.25 6.52
C GLN A 257 -0.35 4.70 6.99
N MET A 258 -0.21 4.93 8.30
CA MET A 258 0.02 6.27 8.84
C MET A 258 1.40 6.81 8.41
N ILE A 259 2.45 5.99 8.50
CA ILE A 259 3.80 6.36 8.04
C ILE A 259 3.78 6.63 6.52
N ASN A 260 3.07 5.81 5.76
CA ASN A 260 2.93 6.03 4.32
C ASN A 260 2.16 7.31 4.01
N ALA A 261 1.17 7.69 4.83
CA ALA A 261 0.46 8.97 4.70
C ALA A 261 1.37 10.17 4.99
N GLU A 262 2.26 10.09 5.98
CA GLU A 262 3.28 11.12 6.24
C GLU A 262 4.22 11.28 5.03
N VAL A 263 4.56 10.20 4.33
CA VAL A 263 5.36 10.26 3.09
C VAL A 263 4.61 10.98 1.97
N ILE A 264 3.31 10.71 1.81
CA ILE A 264 2.47 11.42 0.83
C ILE A 264 2.45 12.92 1.17
N GLU A 265 2.17 13.28 2.42
CA GLU A 265 2.11 14.69 2.86
C GLU A 265 3.44 15.42 2.62
N ALA A 266 4.57 14.76 2.86
CA ALA A 266 5.90 15.31 2.58
C ALA A 266 6.19 15.47 1.07
N GLY A 267 5.56 14.66 0.22
CA GLY A 267 5.69 14.70 -1.24
C GLY A 267 4.87 15.79 -1.94
N GLY A 268 3.89 16.38 -1.25
CA GLY A 268 2.94 17.39 -1.79
C GLY A 268 1.65 16.79 -2.34
#